data_AF-A0A925A316-F1
#
_entry.id   AF-A0A925A316-F1
#
_cell.length_a   1.000
_cell.length_b   1.000
_cell.length_c   1.000
_cell.angle_alpha   90.00
_cell.angle_beta   90.00
_cell.angle_gamma   90.00
#
_symmetry.space_group_name_H-M   'P 1'
#
loop_
_entity.id
_entity.type
_entity.pdbx_description
1 polymer ?
#
loop_
_entity_poly.entity_id
_entity_poly.type
_entity_poly.pdbx_seq_one_letter_code
_entity_poly.pdbx_strand_id
1 'polypeptide(L)'
;MKKISLLIIFITTLHGSTDAQIVQVVNKVVPLISEQEFYLNSATRINGKTRTYVKIELPENTISWYYAITTQVSPGNPESLGLAAKLSRSIDQSGLSETIIQNLFSSTGSSVIDVYLLDNSNIIPFINKEDNLGGQLSFEPNGSRANFAGGLVTVKQVTQKDFYLGLKNSSAMDGKYVRIEAAAIVQEQIVDNSKWSTIAKDEIHNSFYQALIEDSLPIDISKSMATCITDKISKLYTPDTFDALSDYQTQDIIEKEYNKCAESLGGIHSEKAISYGNLGWQAYERGDIDKCIEYSRKALQLDKSISTFNYNLGLCYLLKGNESVSINYYIEAISLTAKNKIKSLSIEELQGAITDLDNLITAKKQVDKSKKIKQLLILELEKYN
;
A
#
# COMPACT_ATOMS: atom_id res chain seq x y z
N MET A 1 25.91 -18.01 -15.42
CA MET A 1 26.05 -16.62 -15.92
C MET A 1 25.12 -16.26 -17.10
N LYS A 2 24.55 -17.19 -17.88
CA LYS A 2 23.57 -16.86 -18.95
C LYS A 2 22.11 -16.59 -18.48
N LYS A 3 21.78 -16.86 -17.22
CA LYS A 3 20.39 -17.02 -16.74
C LYS A 3 19.75 -15.75 -16.12
N ILE A 4 20.50 -14.97 -15.34
CA ILE A 4 20.02 -13.70 -14.74
C ILE A 4 19.65 -12.66 -15.82
N SER A 5 20.22 -12.75 -17.02
CA SER A 5 19.93 -11.83 -18.13
C SER A 5 18.51 -11.97 -18.71
N LEU A 6 17.83 -13.12 -18.56
CA LEU A 6 16.44 -13.28 -19.02
C LEU A 6 15.42 -12.61 -18.08
N LEU A 7 15.71 -12.58 -16.78
CA LEU A 7 14.89 -11.94 -15.75
C LEU A 7 14.67 -10.43 -16.01
N ILE A 8 15.61 -9.80 -16.71
CA ILE A 8 15.63 -8.36 -17.02
C ILE A 8 14.59 -7.99 -18.09
N ILE A 9 14.33 -8.87 -19.06
CA ILE A 9 13.42 -8.59 -20.19
C ILE A 9 11.96 -8.50 -19.71
N PHE A 10 11.62 -9.15 -18.59
CA PHE A 10 10.25 -9.18 -18.05
C PHE A 10 9.99 -8.04 -17.04
N ILE A 11 11.01 -7.50 -16.38
CA ILE A 11 10.83 -6.40 -15.40
C ILE A 11 10.72 -5.03 -16.11
N THR A 12 11.25 -4.91 -17.33
CA THR A 12 11.04 -3.71 -18.17
C THR A 12 9.56 -3.47 -18.52
N THR A 13 8.68 -4.48 -18.43
CA THR A 13 7.23 -4.30 -18.68
C THR A 13 6.43 -3.82 -17.46
N LEU A 14 7.04 -3.77 -16.26
CA LEU A 14 6.41 -3.16 -15.08
C LEU A 14 6.48 -1.62 -15.11
N HIS A 15 7.33 -1.05 -15.97
CA HIS A 15 7.45 0.40 -16.12
C HIS A 15 6.15 0.95 -16.74
N GLY A 16 5.29 1.50 -15.90
CA GLY A 16 4.08 2.21 -16.31
C GLY A 16 2.75 1.48 -16.11
N SER A 17 2.67 0.40 -15.32
CA SER A 17 1.34 -0.13 -14.93
C SER A 17 0.69 0.81 -13.91
N THR A 18 -0.52 1.29 -14.22
CA THR A 18 -1.35 2.04 -13.27
C THR A 18 -1.76 1.20 -12.06
N ASP A 19 -1.53 -0.11 -12.11
CA ASP A 19 -1.91 -1.09 -11.10
C ASP A 19 -0.93 -1.13 -9.90
N ALA A 20 0.26 -0.52 -10.05
CA ALA A 20 1.20 -0.31 -8.95
C ALA A 20 0.79 0.78 -7.97
N GLN A 21 -0.21 1.58 -8.33
CA GLN A 21 -0.59 2.81 -7.64
C GLN A 21 -1.66 2.54 -6.58
N ILE A 22 -1.44 3.02 -5.35
CA ILE A 22 -2.50 3.06 -4.35
C ILE A 22 -3.35 4.31 -4.61
N VAL A 23 -4.60 4.14 -5.03
CA VAL A 23 -5.52 5.29 -5.17
C VAL A 23 -6.07 5.64 -3.79
N GLN A 24 -5.61 6.75 -3.22
CA GLN A 24 -6.20 7.32 -2.02
C GLN A 24 -7.29 8.31 -2.38
N VAL A 25 -8.40 8.22 -1.66
CA VAL A 25 -9.47 9.20 -1.72
C VAL A 25 -9.20 10.26 -0.65
N VAL A 26 -9.00 11.50 -1.08
CA VAL A 26 -8.80 12.64 -0.18
C VAL A 26 -9.89 13.68 -0.35
N ASN A 27 -10.27 14.31 0.77
CA ASN A 27 -11.17 15.45 0.77
C ASN A 27 -10.36 16.73 0.64
N LYS A 28 -10.77 17.60 -0.27
CA LYS A 28 -10.11 18.90 -0.51
C LYS A 28 -11.12 20.02 -0.45
N VAL A 29 -10.71 21.15 0.11
CA VAL A 29 -11.52 22.36 0.12
C VAL A 29 -11.28 23.16 -1.15
N VAL A 30 -12.36 23.49 -1.85
CA VAL A 30 -12.35 24.33 -3.04
C VAL A 30 -13.16 25.60 -2.76
N PRO A 31 -12.55 26.80 -2.78
CA PRO A 31 -13.30 28.05 -2.69
C PRO A 31 -14.28 28.17 -3.87
N LEU A 32 -15.54 28.44 -3.58
CA LEU A 32 -16.58 28.64 -4.60
C LEU A 32 -16.75 30.11 -4.94
N ILE A 33 -16.74 30.96 -3.91
CA ILE A 33 -16.65 32.41 -4.03
C ILE A 33 -15.69 32.92 -2.96
N SER A 34 -14.90 33.94 -3.31
CA SER A 34 -14.12 34.69 -2.31
C SER A 34 -15.01 35.61 -1.49
N GLU A 35 -14.43 36.18 -0.42
CA GLU A 35 -14.87 37.38 0.31
C GLU A 35 -15.72 38.36 -0.52
N GLN A 36 -17.05 38.40 -0.43
CA GLN A 36 -17.88 39.41 -1.10
C GLN A 36 -18.74 40.20 -0.10
N GLU A 37 -18.91 41.51 -0.33
CA GLU A 37 -19.78 42.39 0.46
C GLU A 37 -20.89 43.00 -0.40
N PHE A 38 -22.12 42.97 0.12
CA PHE A 38 -23.30 43.55 -0.50
C PHE A 38 -23.98 44.53 0.45
N TYR A 39 -24.48 45.63 -0.08
CA TYR A 39 -25.40 46.51 0.65
C TYR A 39 -26.83 46.33 0.14
N LEU A 40 -27.74 45.92 1.04
CA LEU A 40 -29.16 45.76 0.77
C LEU A 40 -29.95 46.89 1.42
N ASN A 41 -30.77 47.59 0.65
CA ASN A 41 -31.61 48.67 1.18
C ASN A 41 -32.76 48.15 2.06
N SER A 42 -33.32 49.03 2.89
CA SER A 42 -34.57 48.76 3.61
C SER A 42 -35.74 48.55 2.64
N ALA A 43 -36.71 47.75 3.05
CA ALA A 43 -37.87 47.36 2.27
C ALA A 43 -38.75 48.56 1.82
N THR A 44 -38.69 49.68 2.54
CA THR A 44 -39.47 50.90 2.29
C THR A 44 -38.76 51.90 1.37
N ARG A 45 -37.47 51.69 1.05
CA ARG A 45 -36.71 52.61 0.21
C ARG A 45 -37.14 52.49 -1.26
N ILE A 46 -37.79 53.54 -1.75
CA ILE A 46 -38.16 53.69 -3.16
C ILE A 46 -36.88 53.62 -4.01
N ASN A 47 -36.86 52.73 -5.02
CA ASN A 47 -35.72 52.42 -5.89
C ASN A 47 -34.48 51.78 -5.21
N GLY A 48 -34.62 51.31 -3.96
CA GLY A 48 -33.55 50.56 -3.28
C GLY A 48 -33.43 49.11 -3.74
N LYS A 49 -32.19 48.61 -3.86
CA LYS A 49 -31.90 47.19 -4.10
C LYS A 49 -32.04 46.42 -2.77
N THR A 50 -33.22 45.85 -2.53
CA THR A 50 -33.53 45.08 -1.31
C THR A 50 -33.24 43.58 -1.45
N ARG A 51 -32.95 43.13 -2.68
CA ARG A 51 -32.61 41.73 -3.01
C ARG A 51 -31.41 41.69 -3.95
N THR A 52 -30.56 40.70 -3.76
CA THR A 52 -29.48 40.35 -4.70
C THR A 52 -29.28 38.84 -4.67
N TYR A 53 -28.51 38.29 -5.59
CA TYR A 53 -28.12 36.88 -5.52
C TYR A 53 -26.62 36.71 -5.76
N VAL A 54 -26.10 35.55 -5.37
CA VAL A 54 -24.75 35.08 -5.67
C VAL A 54 -24.84 33.72 -6.33
N LYS A 55 -24.18 33.54 -7.49
CA LYS A 55 -24.10 32.24 -8.16
C LYS A 55 -23.06 31.36 -7.46
N ILE A 56 -23.41 30.10 -7.23
CA ILE A 56 -22.56 29.06 -6.67
C ILE A 56 -22.44 27.95 -7.70
N GLU A 57 -21.24 27.77 -8.26
CA GLU A 57 -20.93 26.72 -9.23
C GLU A 57 -20.18 25.60 -8.51
N LEU A 58 -20.77 24.41 -8.44
CA LEU A 58 -20.16 23.29 -7.72
C LEU A 58 -19.18 22.52 -8.61
N PRO A 59 -17.93 22.31 -8.17
CA PRO A 59 -16.99 21.44 -8.85
C PRO A 59 -17.52 20.01 -8.96
N GLU A 60 -16.97 19.25 -9.92
CA GLU A 60 -17.22 17.81 -9.97
C GLU A 60 -16.74 17.13 -8.68
N ASN A 61 -17.39 16.02 -8.32
CA ASN A 61 -17.12 15.26 -7.09
C ASN A 61 -17.31 16.06 -5.78
N THR A 62 -18.10 17.13 -5.80
CA THR A 62 -18.51 17.83 -4.57
C THR A 62 -19.34 16.92 -3.67
N ILE A 63 -18.86 16.67 -2.44
CA ILE A 63 -19.56 15.88 -1.42
C ILE A 63 -20.52 16.77 -0.62
N SER A 64 -20.07 17.98 -0.30
CA SER A 64 -20.84 18.97 0.44
C SER A 64 -20.26 20.35 0.19
N TRP A 65 -21.06 21.38 0.40
CA TRP A 65 -20.57 22.74 0.34
C TRP A 65 -21.17 23.60 1.44
N TYR A 66 -20.53 24.74 1.66
CA TYR A 66 -20.76 25.60 2.79
C TYR A 66 -20.83 27.04 2.30
N TYR A 67 -21.68 27.83 2.93
CA TYR A 67 -21.56 29.27 2.89
C TYR A 67 -21.57 29.85 4.29
N ALA A 68 -20.81 30.90 4.49
CA ALA A 68 -20.79 31.68 5.71
C ALA A 68 -21.28 33.09 5.39
N ILE A 69 -22.14 33.64 6.24
CA ILE A 69 -22.63 35.01 6.11
C ILE A 69 -22.39 35.76 7.43
N THR A 70 -22.15 37.07 7.35
CA THR A 70 -22.31 38.00 8.48
C THR A 70 -23.09 39.21 8.03
N THR A 71 -23.94 39.76 8.90
CA THR A 71 -24.74 40.95 8.60
C THR A 71 -24.49 42.08 9.59
N GLN A 72 -24.57 43.33 9.15
CA GLN A 72 -24.42 44.50 10.02
C GLN A 72 -25.25 45.69 9.51
N VAL A 73 -25.61 46.61 10.40
CA VAL A 73 -26.39 47.81 10.06
C VAL A 73 -25.49 48.97 9.62
N SER A 74 -24.29 49.06 10.18
CA SER A 74 -23.30 50.09 9.87
C SER A 74 -22.17 49.52 9.02
N PRO A 75 -21.59 50.30 8.09
CA PRO A 75 -20.35 49.91 7.44
C PRO A 75 -19.26 49.82 8.50
N GLY A 76 -18.52 48.73 8.50
CA GLY A 76 -17.47 48.45 9.47
C GLY A 76 -16.40 47.55 8.87
N ASN A 77 -15.37 47.24 9.67
CA ASN A 77 -14.29 46.33 9.29
C ASN A 77 -14.36 45.03 10.12
N PRO A 78 -15.46 44.23 10.03
CA PRO A 78 -15.52 42.96 10.75
C PRO A 78 -14.38 42.03 10.31
N GLU A 79 -14.05 41.10 11.21
CA GLU A 79 -13.10 40.03 10.92
C GLU A 79 -13.50 39.27 9.64
N SER A 80 -12.51 38.88 8.83
CA SER A 80 -12.75 38.07 7.63
C SER A 80 -13.40 36.73 8.01
N LEU A 81 -14.32 36.27 7.17
CA LEU A 81 -14.99 34.99 7.33
C LEU A 81 -13.97 33.85 7.31
N GLY A 82 -13.03 33.89 6.36
CA GLY A 82 -11.92 32.95 6.24
C GLY A 82 -12.36 31.49 6.11
N LEU A 83 -13.52 31.26 5.49
CA LEU A 83 -14.21 29.97 5.44
C LEU A 83 -13.34 28.88 4.85
N ALA A 84 -12.77 29.10 3.66
CA ALA A 84 -11.96 28.08 2.98
C ALA A 84 -10.73 27.68 3.81
N ALA A 85 -10.05 28.66 4.43
CA ALA A 85 -8.88 28.41 5.26
C ALA A 85 -9.23 27.66 6.56
N LYS A 86 -10.35 28.02 7.21
CA LYS A 86 -10.85 27.34 8.42
C LYS A 86 -11.30 25.90 8.12
N LEU A 87 -11.98 25.67 7.00
CA LEU A 87 -12.35 24.33 6.54
C LEU A 87 -11.12 23.48 6.22
N SER A 88 -10.13 24.04 5.52
CA SER A 88 -8.90 23.31 5.15
C SER A 88 -8.17 22.80 6.40
N ARG A 89 -7.94 23.70 7.37
CA ARG A 89 -7.36 23.33 8.68
C ARG A 89 -8.15 22.24 9.41
N SER A 90 -9.47 22.22 9.24
CA SER A 90 -10.34 21.25 9.90
C SER A 90 -10.26 19.85 9.28
N ILE A 91 -10.09 19.77 7.95
CA ILE A 91 -9.92 18.50 7.24
C ILE A 91 -8.54 17.91 7.53
N ASP A 92 -7.49 18.73 7.54
CA ASP A 92 -6.10 18.29 7.77
C ASP A 92 -5.87 17.68 9.16
N GLN A 93 -6.68 18.05 10.16
CA GLN A 93 -6.57 17.56 11.54
C GLN A 93 -7.29 16.22 11.80
N SER A 94 -7.83 15.58 10.75
CA SER A 94 -8.49 14.27 10.76
C SER A 94 -9.74 14.17 11.66
N GLY A 95 -10.92 14.19 11.04
CA GLY A 95 -12.15 13.64 11.63
C GLY A 95 -12.98 14.56 12.54
N LEU A 96 -12.82 15.87 12.48
CA LEU A 96 -13.65 16.79 13.26
C LEU A 96 -15.14 16.67 12.85
N SER A 97 -16.01 16.48 13.85
CA SER A 97 -17.45 16.37 13.63
C SER A 97 -18.03 17.68 13.11
N GLU A 98 -19.18 17.61 12.43
CA GLU A 98 -19.90 18.79 11.93
C GLU A 98 -20.15 19.85 13.02
N THR A 99 -20.35 19.40 14.27
CA THR A 99 -20.47 20.26 15.44
C THR A 99 -19.23 21.14 15.66
N ILE A 100 -18.03 20.61 15.42
CA ILE A 100 -16.78 21.36 15.57
C ILE A 100 -16.66 22.38 14.44
N ILE A 101 -16.97 21.98 13.20
CA ILE A 101 -16.98 22.90 12.06
C ILE A 101 -17.95 24.05 12.32
N GLN A 102 -19.15 23.78 12.81
CA GLN A 102 -20.13 24.83 13.16
C GLN A 102 -19.62 25.77 14.26
N ASN A 103 -18.94 25.24 15.29
CA ASN A 103 -18.39 26.04 16.38
C ASN A 103 -17.21 26.94 15.96
N LEU A 104 -16.54 26.66 14.85
CA LEU A 104 -15.49 27.52 14.30
C LEU A 104 -16.04 28.83 13.68
N PHE A 105 -17.35 28.90 13.47
CA PHE A 105 -18.04 30.05 12.89
C PHE A 105 -19.09 30.59 13.87
N SER A 106 -18.61 31.23 14.94
CA SER A 106 -19.44 31.82 15.99
C SER A 106 -19.83 33.28 15.74
N SER A 107 -19.35 33.91 14.67
CA SER A 107 -19.66 35.31 14.35
C SER A 107 -21.11 35.44 13.89
N THR A 108 -21.99 35.79 14.80
CA THR A 108 -23.35 36.22 14.46
C THR A 108 -23.31 37.71 14.11
N GLY A 109 -23.88 38.08 12.97
CA GLY A 109 -23.99 39.49 12.61
C GLY A 109 -24.86 40.27 13.59
N SER A 110 -24.76 41.60 13.55
CA SER A 110 -25.52 42.50 14.42
C SER A 110 -26.92 42.82 13.89
N SER A 111 -27.34 42.17 12.80
CA SER A 111 -28.66 42.33 12.20
C SER A 111 -29.13 41.03 11.58
N VAL A 112 -30.19 41.02 10.76
CA VAL A 112 -30.70 39.80 10.11
C VAL A 112 -31.15 40.05 8.67
N ILE A 113 -31.01 39.03 7.83
CA ILE A 113 -31.57 38.96 6.46
C ILE A 113 -32.22 37.59 6.22
N ASP A 114 -32.97 37.45 5.13
CA ASP A 114 -33.38 36.15 4.62
C ASP A 114 -32.42 35.71 3.50
N VAL A 115 -32.04 34.43 3.52
CA VAL A 115 -31.19 33.78 2.53
C VAL A 115 -31.96 32.61 1.94
N TYR A 116 -32.15 32.63 0.62
CA TYR A 116 -32.84 31.58 -0.11
C TYR A 116 -31.85 30.85 -1.01
N LEU A 117 -31.82 29.53 -0.91
CA LEU A 117 -31.11 28.69 -1.87
C LEU A 117 -32.05 28.40 -3.04
N LEU A 118 -31.77 29.02 -4.18
CA LEU A 118 -32.60 29.03 -5.38
C LEU A 118 -31.95 28.22 -6.49
N ASP A 119 -32.79 27.67 -7.36
CA ASP A 119 -32.39 27.21 -8.69
C ASP A 119 -32.36 28.38 -9.69
N ASN A 120 -31.97 28.09 -10.93
CA ASN A 120 -31.91 29.10 -11.98
C ASN A 120 -33.30 29.69 -12.31
N SER A 121 -34.36 28.89 -12.20
CA SER A 121 -35.72 29.31 -12.57
C SER A 121 -36.31 30.35 -11.62
N ASN A 122 -35.88 30.35 -10.35
CA ASN A 122 -36.39 31.26 -9.32
C ASN A 122 -35.59 32.56 -9.14
N ILE A 123 -34.47 32.77 -9.86
CA ILE A 123 -33.68 34.01 -9.75
C ILE A 123 -34.48 35.24 -10.17
N ILE A 124 -35.11 35.17 -11.35
CA ILE A 124 -35.85 36.31 -11.91
C ILE A 124 -37.09 36.60 -11.06
N PRO A 125 -37.94 35.62 -10.71
CA PRO A 125 -39.04 35.83 -9.77
C PRO A 125 -38.58 36.42 -8.42
N PHE A 126 -37.44 35.95 -7.90
CA PHE A 126 -36.87 36.46 -6.66
C PHE A 126 -36.47 37.93 -6.75
N ILE A 127 -35.73 38.32 -7.80
CA ILE A 127 -35.28 39.71 -7.99
C ILE A 127 -36.44 40.65 -8.28
N ASN A 128 -37.43 40.20 -9.05
CA ASN A 128 -38.65 40.96 -9.37
C ASN A 128 -39.63 41.06 -8.20
N LYS A 129 -39.39 40.34 -7.09
CA LYS A 129 -40.25 40.34 -5.89
C LYS A 129 -41.66 39.81 -6.18
N GLU A 130 -41.78 38.83 -7.06
CA GLU A 130 -43.08 38.28 -7.48
C GLU A 130 -43.86 37.65 -6.31
N ASP A 131 -43.16 37.18 -5.27
CA ASP A 131 -43.75 36.72 -4.01
C ASP A 131 -44.55 37.81 -3.27
N ASN A 132 -44.16 39.08 -3.42
CA ASN A 132 -44.93 40.20 -2.85
C ASN A 132 -46.23 40.47 -3.61
N LEU A 133 -46.38 39.90 -4.81
CA LEU A 133 -47.53 40.06 -5.71
C LEU A 133 -48.42 38.81 -5.73
N GLY A 134 -48.21 37.86 -4.79
CA GLY A 134 -48.96 36.61 -4.70
C GLY A 134 -48.40 35.47 -5.56
N GLY A 135 -47.24 35.65 -6.19
CA GLY A 135 -46.51 34.57 -6.86
C GLY A 135 -45.88 33.58 -5.87
N GLN A 136 -45.56 32.38 -6.34
CA GLN A 136 -44.85 31.38 -5.55
C GLN A 136 -43.35 31.44 -5.84
N LEU A 137 -42.53 31.41 -4.79
CA LEU A 137 -41.08 31.29 -4.88
C LEU A 137 -40.67 29.92 -4.33
N SER A 138 -40.08 29.07 -5.17
CA SER A 138 -39.52 27.79 -4.74
C SER A 138 -38.07 27.97 -4.30
N PHE A 139 -37.67 27.30 -3.22
CA PHE A 139 -36.32 27.34 -2.69
C PHE A 139 -36.02 26.05 -1.91
N GLU A 140 -34.73 25.72 -1.80
CA GLU A 140 -34.24 24.56 -1.07
C GLU A 140 -34.13 24.87 0.43
N PRO A 141 -34.95 24.25 1.30
CA PRO A 141 -35.00 24.59 2.72
C PRO A 141 -33.67 24.32 3.44
N ASN A 142 -32.96 23.25 3.07
CA ASN A 142 -31.73 22.83 3.73
C ASN A 142 -30.61 23.89 3.62
N GLY A 143 -30.56 24.61 2.49
CA GLY A 143 -29.61 25.71 2.27
C GLY A 143 -30.17 27.10 2.51
N SER A 144 -31.42 27.24 2.94
CA SER A 144 -32.07 28.55 3.16
C SER A 144 -32.14 28.90 4.65
N ARG A 145 -32.14 30.19 4.98
CA ARG A 145 -32.25 30.69 6.37
C ARG A 145 -33.11 31.96 6.40
N ALA A 146 -34.13 31.97 7.26
CA ALA A 146 -34.92 33.16 7.54
C ALA A 146 -34.40 33.88 8.79
N ASN A 147 -34.49 35.20 8.84
CA ASN A 147 -34.00 36.02 9.96
C ASN A 147 -32.56 35.66 10.38
N PHE A 148 -31.69 35.44 9.40
CA PHE A 148 -30.34 34.96 9.60
C PHE A 148 -29.38 36.10 9.89
N ALA A 149 -28.80 36.09 11.10
CA ALA A 149 -27.82 37.09 11.49
C ALA A 149 -26.45 36.86 10.87
N GLY A 150 -26.15 35.60 10.58
CA GLY A 150 -24.86 35.14 10.13
C GLY A 150 -24.47 33.83 10.82
N GLY A 151 -23.39 33.23 10.35
CA GLY A 151 -22.94 31.90 10.72
C GLY A 151 -22.74 31.00 9.51
N LEU A 152 -22.42 29.74 9.77
CA LEU A 152 -22.16 28.72 8.76
C LEU A 152 -23.42 27.95 8.39
N VAL A 153 -23.61 27.72 7.09
CA VAL A 153 -24.65 26.83 6.56
C VAL A 153 -23.99 25.70 5.77
N THR A 154 -24.32 24.46 6.13
CA THR A 154 -23.91 23.25 5.41
C THR A 154 -24.99 22.82 4.43
N VAL A 155 -24.60 22.47 3.20
CA VAL A 155 -25.47 21.88 2.18
C VAL A 155 -24.83 20.57 1.68
N LYS A 156 -25.42 19.42 2.07
CA LYS A 156 -24.90 18.07 1.74
C LYS A 156 -25.59 17.44 0.53
N GLN A 157 -26.85 17.78 0.28
CA GLN A 157 -27.58 17.25 -0.86
C GLN A 157 -27.30 18.10 -2.09
N VAL A 158 -26.37 17.62 -2.91
CA VAL A 158 -26.07 18.23 -4.21
C VAL A 158 -27.03 17.65 -5.24
N THR A 159 -28.19 18.29 -5.41
CA THR A 159 -29.24 17.85 -6.35
C THR A 159 -29.02 18.36 -7.77
N GLN A 160 -28.15 19.37 -7.95
CA GLN A 160 -27.85 20.03 -9.22
C GLN A 160 -26.47 20.69 -9.18
N LYS A 161 -25.94 21.05 -10.36
CA LYS A 161 -24.58 21.62 -10.51
C LYS A 161 -24.47 23.09 -10.09
N ASP A 162 -25.53 23.87 -10.32
CA ASP A 162 -25.53 25.31 -10.07
C ASP A 162 -26.60 25.66 -9.04
N PHE A 163 -26.22 26.49 -8.06
CA PHE A 163 -27.13 27.06 -7.08
C PHE A 163 -27.01 28.58 -7.03
N TYR A 164 -28.03 29.23 -6.49
CA TYR A 164 -28.05 30.68 -6.31
C TYR A 164 -28.45 31.04 -4.88
N LEU A 165 -27.62 31.81 -4.19
CA LEU A 165 -27.95 32.33 -2.86
C LEU A 165 -28.64 33.69 -3.02
N GLY A 166 -29.97 33.70 -2.94
CA GLY A 166 -30.79 34.90 -2.92
C GLY A 166 -30.77 35.56 -1.54
N LEU A 167 -30.27 36.79 -1.46
CA LEU A 167 -30.18 37.57 -0.23
C LEU A 167 -31.30 38.62 -0.23
N LYS A 168 -32.12 38.66 0.82
CA LYS A 168 -33.27 39.57 0.96
C LYS A 168 -33.20 40.31 2.29
N ASN A 169 -33.23 41.64 2.23
CA ASN A 169 -33.46 42.46 3.42
C ASN A 169 -34.97 42.72 3.58
N SER A 170 -35.56 42.14 4.63
CA SER A 170 -36.97 42.30 4.98
C SER A 170 -37.21 43.47 5.95
N SER A 171 -36.16 44.15 6.44
CA SER A 171 -36.29 45.27 7.38
C SER A 171 -36.94 46.50 6.72
N ALA A 172 -37.98 47.04 7.35
CA ALA A 172 -38.62 48.28 6.92
C ALA A 172 -37.80 49.54 7.24
N MET A 173 -36.80 49.45 8.14
CA MET A 173 -36.14 50.61 8.73
C MET A 173 -34.71 50.80 8.21
N ASP A 174 -33.86 49.77 8.29
CA ASP A 174 -32.43 49.93 8.00
C ASP A 174 -31.97 49.12 6.79
N GLY A 175 -30.99 49.69 6.08
CA GLY A 175 -30.16 48.92 5.15
C GLY A 175 -29.23 47.97 5.90
N LYS A 176 -28.77 46.94 5.21
CA LYS A 176 -27.92 45.86 5.77
C LYS A 176 -26.72 45.64 4.87
N TYR A 177 -25.54 45.64 5.48
CA TYR A 177 -24.33 45.12 4.84
C TYR A 177 -24.27 43.62 5.09
N VAL A 178 -24.02 42.85 4.05
CA VAL A 178 -23.97 41.40 4.07
C VAL A 178 -22.63 40.98 3.49
N ARG A 179 -21.82 40.27 4.28
CA ARG A 179 -20.64 39.58 3.77
C ARG A 179 -20.95 38.12 3.58
N ILE A 180 -20.39 37.54 2.53
CA ILE A 180 -20.60 36.15 2.18
C ILE A 180 -19.34 35.53 1.59
N GLU A 181 -19.07 34.29 1.99
CA GLU A 181 -18.04 33.42 1.41
C GLU A 181 -18.66 32.03 1.24
N ALA A 182 -18.21 31.26 0.24
CA ALA A 182 -18.65 29.88 0.07
C ALA A 182 -17.49 28.98 -0.38
N ALA A 183 -17.49 27.74 0.08
CA ALA A 183 -16.48 26.74 -0.23
C ALA A 183 -17.11 25.34 -0.29
N ALA A 184 -16.59 24.48 -1.16
CA ALA A 184 -16.97 23.07 -1.28
C ALA A 184 -15.91 22.16 -0.66
N ILE A 185 -16.35 21.00 -0.22
CA ILE A 185 -15.50 19.83 0.00
C ILE A 185 -15.71 18.89 -1.18
N VAL A 186 -14.65 18.63 -1.93
CA VAL A 186 -14.63 17.73 -3.09
C VAL A 186 -13.83 16.48 -2.78
N GLN A 187 -14.18 15.38 -3.43
CA GLN A 187 -13.46 14.12 -3.37
C GLN A 187 -12.46 14.04 -4.54
N GLU A 188 -11.16 14.01 -4.26
CA GLU A 188 -10.12 13.77 -5.26
C GLU A 188 -9.49 12.39 -5.05
N GLN A 189 -9.20 11.72 -6.16
CA GLN A 189 -8.38 10.51 -6.17
C GLN A 189 -6.93 10.93 -6.37
N ILE A 190 -6.07 10.67 -5.39
CA ILE A 190 -4.63 10.88 -5.51
C ILE A 190 -3.93 9.53 -5.58
N VAL A 191 -2.89 9.47 -6.40
CA VAL A 191 -2.00 8.32 -6.50
C VAL A 191 -0.96 8.40 -5.40
N ASP A 192 -1.00 7.45 -4.46
CA ASP A 192 0.01 7.27 -3.43
C ASP A 192 1.05 6.24 -3.89
N ASN A 193 2.16 6.77 -4.40
CA ASN A 193 3.34 5.98 -4.78
C ASN A 193 4.37 5.87 -3.66
N SER A 194 4.03 6.24 -2.42
CA SER A 194 4.93 6.04 -1.27
C SER A 194 4.99 4.58 -0.81
N LYS A 195 4.04 3.74 -1.23
CA LYS A 195 3.94 2.33 -0.87
C LYS A 195 3.46 1.49 -2.06
N TRP A 196 3.97 0.27 -2.14
CA TRP A 196 3.51 -0.71 -3.12
C TRP A 196 2.09 -1.21 -2.81
N SER A 197 1.22 -1.22 -3.83
CA SER A 197 -0.08 -1.89 -3.77
C SER A 197 0.10 -3.42 -3.62
N THR A 198 -0.91 -4.12 -3.08
CA THR A 198 -0.89 -5.60 -3.05
C THR A 198 -0.79 -6.19 -4.44
N ILE A 199 -1.51 -5.60 -5.41
CA ILE A 199 -1.53 -6.04 -6.80
C ILE A 199 -0.13 -5.97 -7.42
N ALA A 200 0.59 -4.85 -7.28
CA ALA A 200 1.95 -4.77 -7.82
C ALA A 200 2.94 -5.68 -7.11
N LYS A 201 2.80 -5.91 -5.80
CA LYS A 201 3.63 -6.93 -5.12
C LYS A 201 3.40 -8.31 -5.71
N ASP A 202 2.15 -8.67 -5.98
CA ASP A 202 1.80 -9.96 -6.60
C ASP A 202 2.35 -10.06 -8.03
N GLU A 203 2.33 -8.99 -8.82
CA GLU A 203 2.92 -8.95 -10.16
C GLU A 203 4.45 -9.15 -10.13
N ILE A 204 5.14 -8.43 -9.23
CA ILE A 204 6.58 -8.59 -9.03
C ILE A 204 6.90 -10.03 -8.60
N HIS A 205 6.17 -10.54 -7.61
CA HIS A 205 6.32 -11.90 -7.14
C HIS A 205 6.13 -12.92 -8.27
N ASN A 206 5.06 -12.80 -9.04
CA ASN A 206 4.76 -13.71 -10.13
C ASN A 206 5.82 -13.65 -11.24
N SER A 207 6.35 -12.46 -11.52
CA SER A 207 7.44 -12.29 -12.49
C SER A 207 8.70 -13.02 -12.05
N PHE A 208 9.14 -12.85 -10.80
CA PHE A 208 10.26 -13.61 -10.25
C PHE A 208 9.99 -15.10 -10.24
N TYR A 209 8.79 -15.52 -9.80
CA TYR A 209 8.41 -16.92 -9.72
C TYR A 209 8.51 -17.60 -11.09
N GLN A 210 7.92 -17.02 -12.14
CA GLN A 210 7.94 -17.60 -13.48
C GLN A 210 9.36 -17.72 -14.03
N ALA A 211 10.18 -16.67 -13.88
CA ALA A 211 11.56 -16.72 -14.34
C ALA A 211 12.40 -17.80 -13.63
N LEU A 212 12.16 -18.02 -12.33
CA LEU A 212 12.84 -19.08 -11.58
C LEU A 212 12.39 -20.48 -12.01
N ILE A 213 11.10 -20.64 -12.33
CA ILE A 213 10.58 -21.89 -12.90
C ILE A 213 11.17 -22.15 -14.29
N GLU A 214 11.28 -21.15 -15.15
CA GLU A 214 11.94 -21.25 -16.46
C GLU A 214 13.42 -21.67 -16.32
N ASP A 215 14.08 -21.19 -15.27
CA ASP A 215 15.44 -21.61 -14.90
C ASP A 215 15.53 -23.02 -14.30
N SER A 216 14.40 -23.72 -14.22
CA SER A 216 14.23 -25.09 -13.71
C SER A 216 14.49 -25.23 -12.21
N LEU A 217 14.25 -24.18 -11.41
CA LEU A 217 14.23 -24.31 -9.96
C LEU A 217 12.95 -25.05 -9.51
N PRO A 218 13.03 -25.93 -8.50
CA PRO A 218 11.86 -26.56 -7.90
C PRO A 218 10.81 -25.56 -7.44
N ILE A 219 9.52 -25.92 -7.56
CA ILE A 219 8.37 -25.03 -7.30
C ILE A 219 8.45 -24.33 -5.94
N ASP A 220 8.75 -25.08 -4.87
CA ASP A 220 8.83 -24.53 -3.51
C ASP A 220 9.98 -23.54 -3.35
N ILE A 221 11.11 -23.78 -4.04
CA ILE A 221 12.27 -22.89 -4.05
C ILE A 221 11.92 -21.62 -4.83
N SER A 222 11.38 -21.77 -6.04
CA SER A 222 10.97 -20.64 -6.88
C SER A 222 9.99 -19.73 -6.16
N LYS A 223 9.00 -20.30 -5.47
CA LYS A 223 8.03 -19.54 -4.68
C LYS A 223 8.70 -18.82 -3.50
N SER A 224 9.51 -19.52 -2.71
CA SER A 224 10.17 -18.94 -1.54
C SER A 224 11.15 -17.81 -1.93
N MET A 225 11.88 -18.00 -3.03
CA MET A 225 12.77 -17.00 -3.60
C MET A 225 12.01 -15.77 -4.10
N ALA A 226 10.93 -15.97 -4.87
CA ALA A 226 10.11 -14.89 -5.37
C ALA A 226 9.50 -14.05 -4.24
N THR A 227 8.97 -14.70 -3.19
CA THR A 227 8.50 -14.01 -1.98
C THR A 227 9.62 -13.21 -1.33
N CYS A 228 10.79 -13.82 -1.08
CA CYS A 228 11.90 -13.15 -0.42
C CYS A 228 12.39 -11.91 -1.19
N ILE A 229 12.54 -12.02 -2.53
CA ILE A 229 13.01 -10.92 -3.37
C ILE A 229 11.98 -9.79 -3.37
N THR A 230 10.70 -10.11 -3.55
CA THR A 230 9.59 -9.14 -3.56
C THR A 230 9.51 -8.37 -2.24
N ASP A 231 9.61 -9.08 -1.11
CA ASP A 231 9.60 -8.46 0.22
C ASP A 231 10.78 -7.52 0.44
N LYS A 232 11.96 -7.90 -0.05
CA LYS A 232 13.17 -7.06 0.05
C LYS A 232 13.07 -5.82 -0.81
N ILE A 233 12.69 -5.97 -2.08
CA ILE A 233 12.53 -4.84 -3.01
C ILE A 233 11.49 -3.87 -2.46
N SER A 234 10.31 -4.36 -2.10
CA SER A 234 9.21 -3.52 -1.62
C SER A 234 9.45 -2.83 -0.27
N LYS A 235 10.44 -3.32 0.50
CA LYS A 235 10.89 -2.69 1.74
C LYS A 235 11.99 -1.64 1.52
N LEU A 236 12.81 -1.82 0.49
CA LEU A 236 13.96 -0.95 0.21
C LEU A 236 13.59 0.23 -0.68
N TYR A 237 12.59 0.07 -1.54
CA TYR A 237 12.19 1.05 -2.54
C TYR A 237 10.69 1.29 -2.45
N THR A 238 10.26 2.52 -2.74
CA THR A 238 8.89 2.83 -3.15
C THR A 238 8.75 2.59 -4.67
N PRO A 239 7.51 2.45 -5.20
CA PRO A 239 7.28 2.42 -6.64
C PRO A 239 8.06 3.49 -7.41
N ASP A 240 7.92 4.77 -7.03
CA ASP A 240 8.61 5.88 -7.71
C ASP A 240 10.13 5.73 -7.71
N THR A 241 10.71 5.34 -6.57
CA THR A 241 12.17 5.21 -6.47
C THR A 241 12.71 3.99 -7.20
N PHE A 242 11.88 2.95 -7.37
CA PHE A 242 12.24 1.75 -8.12
C PHE A 242 12.14 2.00 -9.63
N ASP A 243 11.06 2.65 -10.08
CA ASP A 243 10.86 3.02 -11.49
C ASP A 243 11.88 4.05 -12.00
N ALA A 244 12.46 4.83 -11.09
CA ALA A 244 13.53 5.79 -11.41
C ALA A 244 14.91 5.13 -11.61
N LEU A 245 15.06 3.83 -11.33
CA LEU A 245 16.32 3.11 -11.50
C LEU A 245 16.59 2.85 -12.99
N SER A 246 17.85 3.02 -13.41
CA SER A 246 18.26 2.52 -14.73
C SER A 246 18.29 0.99 -14.76
N ASP A 247 18.17 0.39 -15.95
CA ASP A 247 18.25 -1.07 -16.14
C ASP A 247 19.47 -1.69 -15.45
N TYR A 248 20.62 -1.02 -15.50
CA TYR A 248 21.84 -1.47 -14.84
C TYR A 248 21.73 -1.50 -13.31
N GLN A 249 21.15 -0.44 -12.72
CA GLN A 249 20.94 -0.37 -11.27
C GLN A 249 19.93 -1.42 -10.82
N THR A 250 18.83 -1.56 -11.56
CA THR A 250 17.80 -2.58 -11.32
C THR A 250 18.41 -3.97 -11.34
N GLN A 251 19.28 -4.26 -12.32
CA GLN A 251 19.98 -5.54 -12.41
C GLN A 251 20.90 -5.79 -11.20
N ASP A 252 21.76 -4.82 -10.84
CA ASP A 252 22.67 -4.96 -9.69
C ASP A 252 21.90 -5.21 -8.37
N ILE A 253 20.81 -4.48 -8.16
CA ILE A 253 19.95 -4.64 -6.99
C ILE A 253 19.29 -6.02 -6.96
N ILE A 254 18.73 -6.47 -8.09
CA ILE A 254 18.07 -7.78 -8.17
C ILE A 254 19.07 -8.90 -7.93
N GLU A 255 20.25 -8.85 -8.57
CA GLU A 255 21.29 -9.87 -8.37
C GLU A 255 21.75 -9.92 -6.90
N LYS A 256 21.95 -8.75 -6.29
CA LYS A 256 22.31 -8.63 -4.88
C LYS A 256 21.25 -9.20 -3.95
N GLU A 257 19.98 -8.85 -4.15
CA GLU A 257 18.90 -9.34 -3.29
C GLU A 257 18.58 -10.82 -3.55
N TYR A 258 18.70 -11.29 -4.80
CA TYR A 258 18.66 -12.71 -5.14
C TYR A 258 19.70 -13.50 -4.34
N ASN A 259 20.96 -13.06 -4.35
CA ASN A 259 22.04 -13.74 -3.63
C ASN A 259 21.80 -13.76 -2.11
N LYS A 260 21.32 -12.65 -1.54
CA LYS A 260 20.93 -12.62 -0.13
C LYS A 260 19.76 -13.55 0.18
N CYS A 261 18.77 -13.64 -0.71
CA CYS A 261 17.65 -14.55 -0.56
C CYS A 261 18.10 -16.01 -0.61
N ALA A 262 18.90 -16.35 -1.62
CA ALA A 262 19.54 -17.65 -1.79
C ALA A 262 20.28 -18.09 -0.52
N GLU A 263 21.15 -17.22 0.01
CA GLU A 263 21.89 -17.47 1.25
C GLU A 263 20.93 -17.64 2.45
N SER A 264 19.94 -16.76 2.58
CA SER A 264 19.01 -16.76 3.71
C SER A 264 18.04 -17.95 3.73
N LEU A 265 17.81 -18.57 2.58
CA LEU A 265 16.95 -19.75 2.40
C LEU A 265 17.74 -21.05 2.48
N GLY A 266 19.06 -21.00 2.27
CA GLY A 266 19.95 -22.16 2.41
C GLY A 266 19.81 -23.21 1.32
N GLY A 267 19.25 -22.87 0.16
CA GLY A 267 18.87 -23.84 -0.88
C GLY A 267 19.39 -23.56 -2.30
N ILE A 268 20.27 -22.56 -2.50
CA ILE A 268 20.88 -22.29 -3.82
C ILE A 268 22.40 -22.32 -3.64
N HIS A 269 23.01 -23.23 -4.37
CA HIS A 269 24.31 -23.79 -4.05
C HIS A 269 25.28 -23.65 -5.20
N SER A 270 26.58 -23.63 -4.89
CA SER A 270 27.63 -23.58 -5.91
C SER A 270 27.57 -24.82 -6.83
N GLU A 271 27.31 -24.63 -8.13
CA GLU A 271 27.29 -25.72 -9.14
C GLU A 271 28.58 -26.55 -9.12
N LYS A 272 29.72 -25.88 -8.88
CA LYS A 272 31.02 -26.53 -8.77
C LYS A 272 31.12 -27.40 -7.52
N ALA A 273 30.56 -26.94 -6.40
CA ALA A 273 30.52 -27.73 -5.17
C ALA A 273 29.63 -28.97 -5.35
N ILE A 274 28.43 -28.80 -5.93
CA ILE A 274 27.50 -29.91 -6.23
C ILE A 274 28.18 -30.96 -7.12
N SER A 275 28.91 -30.52 -8.15
CA SER A 275 29.65 -31.42 -9.05
C SER A 275 30.64 -32.31 -8.30
N TYR A 276 31.42 -31.76 -7.36
CA TYR A 276 32.31 -32.55 -6.51
C TYR A 276 31.55 -33.47 -5.55
N GLY A 277 30.42 -33.01 -5.00
CA GLY A 277 29.56 -33.84 -4.15
C GLY A 277 29.05 -35.08 -4.87
N ASN A 278 28.59 -34.91 -6.11
CA ASN A 278 28.13 -35.99 -6.98
C ASN A 278 29.26 -36.95 -7.35
N LEU A 279 30.48 -36.46 -7.59
CA LEU A 279 31.65 -37.33 -7.77
C LEU A 279 31.97 -38.15 -6.51
N GLY A 280 31.76 -37.56 -5.32
CA GLY A 280 31.86 -38.27 -4.04
C GLY A 280 30.84 -39.41 -3.94
N TRP A 281 29.58 -39.13 -4.27
CA TRP A 281 28.51 -40.13 -4.30
C TRP A 281 28.80 -41.28 -5.28
N GLN A 282 29.19 -40.96 -6.52
CA GLN A 282 29.57 -41.97 -7.52
C GLN A 282 30.76 -42.83 -7.08
N ALA A 283 31.72 -42.26 -6.35
CA ALA A 283 32.83 -43.02 -5.80
C ALA A 283 32.36 -44.00 -4.71
N TYR A 284 31.44 -43.57 -3.84
CA TYR A 284 30.78 -44.45 -2.87
C TYR A 284 30.06 -45.62 -3.55
N GLU A 285 29.26 -45.37 -4.59
CA GLU A 285 28.52 -46.41 -5.31
C GLU A 285 29.44 -47.46 -5.96
N ARG A 286 30.65 -47.04 -6.38
CA ARG A 286 31.68 -47.94 -6.91
C ARG A 286 32.48 -48.66 -5.82
N GLY A 287 32.22 -48.38 -4.55
CA GLY A 287 32.96 -48.92 -3.41
C GLY A 287 34.32 -48.28 -3.15
N ASP A 288 34.66 -47.19 -3.84
CA ASP A 288 35.90 -46.43 -3.66
C ASP A 288 35.73 -45.40 -2.54
N ILE A 289 35.79 -45.89 -1.30
CA ILE A 289 35.50 -45.08 -0.10
C ILE A 289 36.52 -43.94 0.11
N ASP A 290 37.77 -44.14 -0.31
CA ASP A 290 38.79 -43.11 -0.23
C ASP A 290 38.51 -41.94 -1.17
N LYS A 291 38.11 -42.20 -2.42
CA LYS A 291 37.68 -41.14 -3.34
C LYS A 291 36.38 -40.48 -2.92
N CYS A 292 35.43 -41.23 -2.32
CA CYS A 292 34.24 -40.62 -1.74
C CYS A 292 34.59 -39.51 -0.74
N ILE A 293 35.53 -39.81 0.18
CA ILE A 293 35.99 -38.85 1.18
C ILE A 293 36.71 -37.66 0.51
N GLU A 294 37.61 -37.93 -0.44
CA GLU A 294 38.35 -36.88 -1.13
C GLU A 294 37.43 -35.88 -1.85
N TYR A 295 36.50 -36.37 -2.66
CA TYR A 295 35.60 -35.50 -3.43
C TYR A 295 34.57 -34.80 -2.55
N SER A 296 34.02 -35.48 -1.55
CA SER A 296 33.06 -34.84 -0.63
C SER A 296 33.73 -33.77 0.23
N ARG A 297 35.02 -33.92 0.58
CA ARG A 297 35.80 -32.84 1.23
C ARG A 297 36.04 -31.65 0.31
N LYS A 298 36.33 -31.89 -0.98
CA LYS A 298 36.46 -30.81 -1.97
C LYS A 298 35.13 -30.06 -2.15
N ALA A 299 34.02 -30.77 -2.18
CA ALA A 299 32.68 -30.19 -2.24
C ALA A 299 32.42 -29.29 -1.03
N LEU A 300 32.69 -29.80 0.18
CA LEU A 300 32.53 -29.06 1.44
C LEU A 300 33.45 -27.83 1.55
N GLN A 301 34.65 -27.89 0.97
CA GLN A 301 35.55 -26.72 0.91
C GLN A 301 35.00 -25.60 0.02
N LEU A 302 34.26 -25.96 -1.04
CA LEU A 302 33.68 -24.99 -1.97
C LEU A 302 32.36 -24.41 -1.45
N ASP A 303 31.56 -25.23 -0.78
CA ASP A 303 30.31 -24.80 -0.16
C ASP A 303 30.05 -25.60 1.12
N LYS A 304 30.13 -24.91 2.27
CA LYS A 304 29.94 -25.51 3.60
C LYS A 304 28.47 -25.60 4.01
N SER A 305 27.57 -24.96 3.27
CA SER A 305 26.14 -24.88 3.60
C SER A 305 25.35 -26.12 3.18
N ILE A 306 25.95 -27.01 2.38
CA ILE A 306 25.27 -28.17 1.78
C ILE A 306 25.37 -29.38 2.70
N SER A 307 24.24 -29.76 3.30
CA SER A 307 24.12 -30.90 4.22
C SER A 307 24.55 -32.22 3.57
N THR A 308 24.20 -32.45 2.29
CA THR A 308 24.49 -33.66 1.51
C THR A 308 25.97 -34.05 1.52
N PHE A 309 26.90 -33.09 1.52
CA PHE A 309 28.32 -33.41 1.52
C PHE A 309 28.77 -33.97 2.87
N ASN A 310 28.18 -33.48 3.96
CA ASN A 310 28.39 -34.03 5.29
C ASN A 310 27.71 -35.40 5.44
N TYR A 311 26.52 -35.62 4.86
CA TYR A 311 25.92 -36.95 4.80
C TYR A 311 26.81 -37.96 4.07
N ASN A 312 27.35 -37.60 2.90
CA ASN A 312 28.30 -38.44 2.14
C ASN A 312 29.56 -38.75 2.96
N LEU A 313 30.14 -37.75 3.63
CA LEU A 313 31.31 -37.95 4.49
C LEU A 313 30.98 -38.86 5.67
N GLY A 314 29.83 -38.65 6.32
CA GLY A 314 29.34 -39.51 7.40
C GLY A 314 29.27 -40.97 6.95
N LEU A 315 28.60 -41.22 5.83
CA LEU A 315 28.43 -42.55 5.25
C LEU A 315 29.77 -43.23 4.91
N CYS A 316 30.68 -42.49 4.28
CA CYS A 316 31.99 -43.03 3.87
C CYS A 316 32.92 -43.27 5.07
N TYR A 317 32.91 -42.42 6.10
CA TYR A 317 33.64 -42.68 7.34
C TYR A 317 33.05 -43.86 8.13
N LEU A 318 31.72 -44.05 8.09
CA LEU A 318 31.07 -45.20 8.70
C LEU A 318 31.56 -46.51 8.08
N LEU A 319 31.66 -46.56 6.75
CA LEU A 319 32.18 -47.72 6.01
C LEU A 319 33.67 -47.99 6.26
N LYS A 320 34.47 -46.96 6.52
CA LYS A 320 35.87 -47.12 7.01
C LYS A 320 35.97 -47.61 8.45
N GLY A 321 34.85 -47.74 9.16
CA GLY A 321 34.81 -48.13 10.57
C GLY A 321 35.16 -47.00 11.54
N ASN A 322 35.34 -45.77 11.05
CA ASN A 322 35.64 -44.62 11.88
C ASN A 322 34.35 -43.97 12.39
N GLU A 323 33.77 -44.59 13.42
CA GLU A 323 32.45 -44.26 13.95
C GLU A 323 32.37 -42.84 14.52
N SER A 324 33.35 -42.42 15.32
CA SER A 324 33.34 -41.09 15.95
C SER A 324 33.36 -39.98 14.90
N VAL A 325 34.14 -40.14 13.83
CA VAL A 325 34.19 -39.17 12.73
C VAL A 325 32.89 -39.19 11.93
N SER A 326 32.34 -40.37 11.66
CA SER A 326 31.04 -40.52 10.98
C SER A 326 29.93 -39.77 11.71
N ILE A 327 29.80 -39.97 13.02
CA ILE A 327 28.72 -39.36 13.82
C ILE A 327 28.82 -37.83 13.79
N ASN A 328 30.02 -37.27 13.90
CA ASN A 328 30.20 -35.82 13.83
C ASN A 328 29.74 -35.23 12.49
N TYR A 329 30.01 -35.92 11.38
CA TYR A 329 29.55 -35.49 10.07
C TYR A 329 28.02 -35.57 9.93
N TYR A 330 27.38 -36.63 10.44
CA TYR A 330 25.92 -36.70 10.45
C TYR A 330 25.27 -35.62 11.32
N ILE A 331 25.85 -35.30 12.49
CA ILE A 331 25.35 -34.22 13.35
C ILE A 331 25.45 -32.87 12.63
N GLU A 332 26.57 -32.58 11.96
CA GLU A 332 26.73 -31.35 11.20
C GLU A 332 25.73 -31.28 10.04
N ALA A 333 25.54 -32.39 9.31
CA ALA A 333 24.57 -32.48 8.23
C ALA A 333 23.15 -32.21 8.72
N ILE A 334 22.73 -32.83 9.83
CA ILE A 334 21.43 -32.60 10.48
C ILE A 334 21.27 -31.12 10.89
N SER A 335 22.32 -30.52 11.47
CA SER A 335 22.27 -29.10 11.87
C SER A 335 22.07 -28.17 10.67
N LEU A 336 22.70 -28.47 9.53
CA LEU A 336 22.52 -27.71 8.29
C LEU A 336 21.12 -27.91 7.70
N THR A 337 20.64 -29.16 7.64
CA THR A 337 19.28 -29.47 7.18
C THR A 337 18.20 -28.78 8.02
N ALA A 338 18.41 -28.68 9.35
CA ALA A 338 17.50 -27.98 10.26
C ALA A 338 17.48 -26.46 10.07
N LYS A 339 18.55 -25.87 9.52
CA LYS A 339 18.62 -24.43 9.18
C LYS A 339 17.99 -24.10 7.84
N ASN A 340 17.79 -25.09 6.97
CA ASN A 340 17.13 -24.90 5.69
C ASN A 340 15.67 -24.50 5.93
N LYS A 341 15.26 -23.36 5.36
CA LYS A 341 13.90 -22.82 5.54
C LYS A 341 12.88 -23.51 4.64
N ILE A 342 13.34 -24.28 3.66
CA ILE A 342 12.51 -24.97 2.69
C ILE A 342 12.24 -26.38 3.21
N LYS A 343 11.11 -26.51 3.90
CA LYS A 343 10.67 -27.75 4.58
C LYS A 343 10.73 -28.99 3.70
N SER A 344 10.31 -28.91 2.45
CA SER A 344 10.30 -30.06 1.53
C SER A 344 11.70 -30.58 1.22
N LEU A 345 12.68 -29.70 1.04
CA LEU A 345 14.08 -30.09 0.85
C LEU A 345 14.66 -30.76 2.09
N SER A 346 14.39 -30.20 3.28
CA SER A 346 14.86 -30.81 4.52
C SER A 346 14.34 -32.23 4.70
N ILE A 347 13.08 -32.47 4.34
CA ILE A 347 12.46 -33.80 4.38
C ILE A 347 13.16 -34.74 3.40
N GLU A 348 13.38 -34.32 2.16
CA GLU A 348 14.03 -35.12 1.12
C GLU A 348 15.46 -35.53 1.52
N GLU A 349 16.26 -34.59 2.02
CA GLU A 349 17.62 -34.85 2.49
C GLU A 349 17.67 -35.88 3.63
N LEU A 350 16.79 -35.73 4.64
CA LEU A 350 16.71 -36.65 5.77
C LEU A 350 16.26 -38.04 5.32
N GLN A 351 15.26 -38.12 4.44
CA GLN A 351 14.77 -39.39 3.89
C GLN A 351 15.82 -40.11 3.05
N GLY A 352 16.58 -39.38 2.23
CA GLY A 352 17.71 -39.92 1.48
C GLY A 352 18.77 -40.53 2.40
N ALA A 353 19.21 -39.78 3.41
CA ALA A 353 20.20 -40.26 4.38
C ALA A 353 19.71 -41.48 5.19
N ILE A 354 18.42 -41.53 5.54
CA ILE A 354 17.80 -42.70 6.19
C ILE A 354 17.85 -43.92 5.25
N THR A 355 17.51 -43.72 3.97
CA THR A 355 17.52 -44.76 2.95
C THR A 355 18.93 -45.36 2.79
N ASP A 356 19.96 -44.51 2.79
CA ASP A 356 21.34 -44.96 2.68
C ASP A 356 21.77 -45.84 3.86
N LEU A 357 21.35 -45.49 5.07
CA LEU A 357 21.61 -46.29 6.26
C LEU A 357 20.84 -47.62 6.24
N ASP A 358 19.62 -47.63 5.71
CA ASP A 358 18.85 -48.87 5.51
C ASP A 358 19.50 -49.81 4.51
N ASN A 359 20.10 -49.27 3.45
CA ASN A 359 20.88 -50.04 2.49
C ASN A 359 22.09 -50.71 3.17
N LEU A 360 22.79 -50.01 4.08
CA LEU A 360 23.88 -50.59 4.86
C LEU A 360 23.38 -51.69 5.81
N ILE A 361 22.27 -51.47 6.51
CA ILE A 361 21.67 -52.45 7.43
C ILE A 361 21.29 -53.73 6.66
N THR A 362 20.63 -53.57 5.51
CA THR A 362 20.22 -54.68 4.64
C THR A 362 21.44 -55.46 4.12
N ALA A 363 22.49 -54.75 3.74
CA ALA A 363 23.77 -55.33 3.35
C ALA A 363 24.58 -55.92 4.52
N LYS A 364 24.05 -55.90 5.75
CA LYS A 364 24.71 -56.34 6.99
C LYS A 364 26.05 -55.63 7.26
N LYS A 365 26.19 -54.37 6.83
CA LYS A 365 27.38 -53.53 7.04
C LYS A 365 27.11 -52.51 8.16
N GLN A 366 27.97 -52.50 9.18
CA GLN A 366 27.92 -51.52 10.29
C GLN A 366 26.53 -51.41 10.98
N VAL A 367 25.77 -52.52 11.05
CA VAL A 367 24.34 -52.56 11.40
C VAL A 367 23.97 -51.74 12.63
N ASP A 368 24.62 -51.99 13.78
CA ASP A 368 24.26 -51.34 15.04
C ASP A 368 24.50 -49.83 15.01
N LYS A 369 25.55 -49.41 14.29
CA LYS A 369 25.92 -47.99 14.15
C LYS A 369 24.98 -47.28 13.20
N SER A 370 24.65 -47.91 12.07
CA SER A 370 23.66 -47.41 11.11
C SER A 370 22.30 -47.21 11.79
N LYS A 371 21.87 -48.14 12.65
CA LYS A 371 20.62 -48.00 13.43
C LYS A 371 20.64 -46.78 14.36
N LYS A 372 21.75 -46.54 15.06
CA LYS A 372 21.90 -45.38 15.97
C LYS A 372 21.80 -44.06 15.21
N ILE A 373 22.54 -43.92 14.11
CA ILE A 373 22.53 -42.70 13.28
C ILE A 373 21.16 -42.50 12.64
N LYS A 374 20.55 -43.58 12.13
CA LYS A 374 19.20 -43.54 11.56
C LYS A 374 18.16 -43.02 12.57
N GLN A 375 18.27 -43.42 13.85
CA GLN A 375 17.38 -42.89 14.89
C GLN A 375 17.52 -41.37 15.05
N LEU A 376 18.73 -40.81 14.94
CA LEU A 376 18.93 -39.36 14.99
C LEU A 376 18.24 -38.65 13.83
N LEU A 377 18.35 -39.20 12.62
CA LEU A 377 17.71 -38.65 11.42
C LEU A 377 16.17 -38.72 11.51
N ILE A 378 15.62 -39.83 12.03
CA ILE A 378 14.17 -39.97 12.24
C ILE A 378 13.67 -38.93 13.26
N LEU A 379 14.38 -38.76 14.37
CA LEU A 379 14.01 -37.76 15.39
C LEU A 379 14.03 -36.33 14.82
N GLU A 380 14.95 -36.03 13.90
CA GLU A 380 14.91 -34.73 13.21
C GLU A 380 13.74 -34.66 12.23
N LEU A 381 13.52 -35.71 11.43
CA LEU A 381 12.44 -35.79 10.44
C LEU A 381 11.05 -35.62 11.08
N GLU A 382 10.85 -36.15 12.28
CA GLU A 382 9.60 -36.02 13.04
C GLU A 382 9.23 -34.56 13.35
N LYS A 383 10.20 -33.63 13.39
CA LYS A 383 9.93 -32.19 13.61
C LYS A 383 9.23 -31.53 12.42
N TYR A 384 9.19 -32.20 11.27
CA TYR A 384 8.55 -31.70 10.06
C TYR A 384 7.14 -32.29 9.85
N ASN A 385 6.62 -33.11 10.77
CA ASN A 385 5.27 -33.66 10.67
C ASN A 385 4.18 -32.73 11.22
#